data_AF-F0IJY3-F1
#
_entry.id   AF-F0IJY3-F1
#
_cell.length_a   1.000
_cell.length_b   1.000
_cell.length_c   1.000
_cell.angle_alpha   90.00
_cell.angle_beta   90.00
_cell.angle_gamma   90.00
#
_symmetry.space_group_name_H-M   'P 1'
#
loop_
_entity.id
_entity.type
_entity.pdbx_description
1 polymer ?
#
loop_
_entity_poly.entity_id
_entity_poly.type
_entity_poly.pdbx_seq_one_letter_code
_entity_poly.pdbx_strand_id
1 'polypeptide(L)'
;MLVCLALLPSLLPFLWNQFLGLIITVIGTFIFCIIYIKIRNLMKNLYFNSPDFLEQKNNITSTIKEFNDIAEYAKSIPNNNCFKAKKVIGEHIHLASFENTSRYNYRRDRNIRTYNNDKVYPASLYIVKRSSEEPIKYLCKYFDIEASEESLKQLEEISENISRIENTLGNLKNRLENIKNNVQVPKYIIKYYEQDLIQHLEVNVPDINIEYTRYVFEYVSNSGNSSQRTTITFNNETVEAVCQYLLEQIQYNKSIQAQRSLMTNRLRNYIKERDNYTCQICGASTKEQSLLLLEIDHIIPISKGGLSTRDNLQTLCWKCNRSKSNKIL
;
A
#
# COMPACT_ATOMS: atom_id res chain seq x y z
N MET A 1 38.15 -32.26 60.31
CA MET A 1 37.75 -30.83 60.21
C MET A 1 38.92 -29.84 60.37
N LEU A 2 40.17 -30.27 60.61
CA LEU A 2 41.33 -29.37 60.82
C LEU A 2 42.30 -29.26 59.63
N VAL A 3 42.26 -30.18 58.66
CA VAL A 3 43.18 -30.16 57.50
C VAL A 3 42.80 -29.09 56.46
N CYS A 4 41.52 -28.72 56.33
CA CYS A 4 41.09 -27.66 55.41
C CYS A 4 41.47 -26.24 55.87
N LEU A 5 41.72 -26.01 57.16
CA LEU A 5 42.06 -24.70 57.70
C LEU A 5 43.54 -24.31 57.54
N ALA A 6 44.43 -25.29 57.35
CA ALA A 6 45.86 -25.06 57.20
C ALA A 6 46.30 -24.64 55.77
N LEU A 7 45.45 -24.83 54.76
CA LEU A 7 45.74 -24.45 53.36
C LEU A 7 45.20 -23.07 52.96
N LEU A 8 44.34 -22.46 53.79
CA LEU A 8 43.76 -21.12 53.59
C LEU A 8 44.81 -19.99 53.46
N PRO A 9 45.90 -19.96 54.27
CA PRO A 9 46.91 -18.90 54.18
C PRO A 9 47.74 -18.95 52.89
N SER A 10 47.89 -20.15 52.29
CA SER A 10 48.61 -20.34 51.03
C SER A 10 47.74 -20.17 49.78
N LEU A 11 46.42 -20.31 49.89
CA LEU A 11 45.47 -20.13 48.80
C LEU A 11 45.19 -18.65 48.47
N LEU A 12 45.16 -17.78 49.49
CA LEU A 12 44.94 -16.34 49.34
C LEU A 12 46.00 -15.64 48.46
N PRO A 13 47.32 -15.84 48.66
CA PRO A 13 48.36 -15.27 47.81
C PRO A 13 48.33 -15.83 46.38
N PHE A 14 47.98 -17.11 46.23
CA PHE A 14 47.84 -17.75 44.92
C PHE A 14 46.66 -17.15 44.13
N LEU A 15 45.50 -17.01 44.76
CA LEU A 15 44.32 -16.36 44.16
C LEU A 15 44.57 -14.87 43.88
N TRP A 16 45.32 -14.18 44.74
CA TRP A 16 45.72 -12.78 44.53
C TRP A 16 46.62 -12.62 43.30
N ASN A 17 47.61 -13.49 43.12
CA ASN A 17 48.49 -13.47 41.94
C ASN A 17 47.73 -13.81 40.64
N GLN A 18 46.78 -14.74 40.68
CA GLN A 18 45.90 -15.04 39.53
C GLN A 18 45.01 -13.85 39.18
N PHE A 19 44.45 -13.16 40.19
CA PHE A 19 43.65 -11.95 40.01
C PHE A 19 44.48 -10.77 39.46
N LEU A 20 45.71 -10.59 39.96
CA LEU A 20 46.63 -9.57 39.44
C LEU A 20 47.02 -9.84 37.98
N GLY A 21 47.25 -11.11 37.62
CA GLY A 21 47.49 -11.54 36.25
C GLY A 21 46.30 -11.25 35.33
N LEU A 22 45.08 -11.51 35.79
CA LEU A 22 43.85 -11.13 35.06
C LEU A 22 43.75 -9.61 34.88
N ILE A 23 44.04 -8.81 35.91
CA ILE A 23 44.04 -7.34 35.79
C ILE A 23 45.08 -6.86 34.78
N ILE A 24 46.30 -7.39 34.81
CA ILE A 24 47.37 -6.99 33.89
C ILE A 24 47.01 -7.36 32.45
N THR A 25 46.42 -8.53 32.21
CA THR A 25 45.95 -8.93 30.87
C THR A 25 44.79 -8.07 30.39
N VAL A 26 43.85 -7.70 31.27
CA VAL A 26 42.75 -6.77 30.94
C VAL A 26 43.29 -5.37 30.63
N ILE A 27 44.23 -4.85 31.41
CA ILE A 27 44.87 -3.55 31.15
C ILE A 27 45.69 -3.60 29.86
N GLY A 28 46.46 -4.67 29.63
CA GLY A 28 47.25 -4.86 28.43
C GLY A 28 46.41 -4.94 27.16
N THR A 29 45.29 -5.68 27.20
CA THR A 29 44.33 -5.73 26.10
C THR A 29 43.63 -4.39 25.87
N PHE A 30 43.31 -3.65 26.93
CA PHE A 30 42.75 -2.31 26.82
C PHE A 30 43.72 -1.30 26.17
N ILE A 31 44.99 -1.30 26.61
CA ILE A 31 46.04 -0.45 26.02
C ILE A 31 46.27 -0.81 24.55
N PHE A 32 46.33 -2.11 24.23
CA PHE A 32 46.45 -2.60 22.86
C PHE A 32 45.27 -2.12 21.99
N CYS A 33 44.04 -2.20 22.49
CA CYS A 33 42.85 -1.69 21.79
C CYS A 33 42.95 -0.18 21.51
N ILE A 34 43.40 0.63 22.48
CA ILE A 34 43.58 2.07 22.29
C ILE A 34 44.65 2.38 21.24
N ILE A 35 45.79 1.70 21.30
CA ILE A 35 46.87 1.85 20.31
C ILE A 35 46.38 1.44 18.92
N TYR A 36 45.67 0.33 18.82
CA TYR A 36 45.07 -0.16 17.57
C TYR A 36 44.10 0.88 16.97
N ILE A 37 43.21 1.46 17.76
CA ILE A 37 42.28 2.52 17.31
C ILE A 37 43.06 3.75 16.81
N LYS A 38 44.11 4.18 17.53
CA LYS A 38 44.94 5.32 17.13
C LYS A 38 45.68 5.09 15.81
N ILE A 39 46.34 3.94 15.66
CA ILE A 39 47.04 3.57 14.42
C ILE A 39 46.06 3.55 13.25
N ARG A 40 44.89 2.96 13.46
CA ARG A 40 43.84 2.87 12.44
C ARG A 40 43.32 4.25 12.02
N ASN A 41 43.15 5.18 12.96
CA ASN A 41 42.80 6.58 12.67
C ASN A 41 43.91 7.32 11.91
N LEU A 42 45.18 7.07 12.22
CA LEU A 42 46.30 7.65 11.45
C LEU A 42 46.31 7.14 10.02
N MET A 43 46.17 5.81 9.83
CA MET A 43 46.06 5.20 8.51
C MET A 43 44.86 5.72 7.71
N LYS A 44 43.74 6.00 8.38
CA LYS A 44 42.57 6.64 7.76
C LYS A 44 42.93 8.01 7.17
N ASN A 45 43.53 8.88 7.97
CA ASN A 45 43.88 10.23 7.54
C ASN A 45 44.96 10.23 6.44
N LEU A 46 45.92 9.30 6.50
CA LEU A 46 46.93 9.14 5.45
C LEU A 46 46.30 8.70 4.12
N TYR A 47 45.32 7.80 4.16
CA TYR A 47 44.61 7.37 2.96
C TYR A 47 43.81 8.51 2.31
N PHE A 48 43.01 9.25 3.07
CA PHE A 48 42.19 10.34 2.50
C PHE A 48 43.00 11.54 2.00
N ASN A 49 44.24 11.71 2.47
CA ASN A 49 45.16 12.72 1.97
C ASN A 49 46.14 12.17 0.91
N SER A 50 46.00 10.90 0.50
CA SER A 50 46.87 10.32 -0.52
C SER A 50 46.58 10.89 -1.91
N PRO A 51 47.61 11.04 -2.77
CA PRO A 51 47.43 11.52 -4.14
C PRO A 51 46.49 10.59 -4.93
N ASP A 52 46.62 9.27 -4.73
CA ASP A 52 45.78 8.25 -5.37
C ASP A 52 44.29 8.46 -5.05
N PHE A 53 43.95 8.73 -3.79
CA PHE A 53 42.56 8.99 -3.39
C PHE A 53 42.05 10.30 -3.98
N LEU A 54 42.87 11.36 -3.99
CA LEU A 54 42.49 12.66 -4.56
C LEU A 54 42.29 12.58 -6.08
N GLU A 55 43.12 11.81 -6.80
CA GLU A 55 42.95 11.56 -8.22
C GLU A 55 41.67 10.75 -8.50
N GLN A 56 41.44 9.67 -7.74
CA GLN A 56 40.20 8.90 -7.84
C GLN A 56 38.98 9.79 -7.57
N LYS A 57 39.01 10.62 -6.52
CA LYS A 57 37.94 11.58 -6.19
C LYS A 57 37.68 12.54 -7.36
N ASN A 58 38.74 13.15 -7.92
CA ASN A 58 38.61 14.08 -9.05
C ASN A 58 37.97 13.43 -10.28
N ASN A 59 38.30 12.17 -10.56
CA ASN A 59 37.74 11.42 -11.69
C ASN A 59 36.23 11.15 -11.55
N ILE A 60 35.72 11.05 -10.32
CA ILE A 60 34.30 10.81 -10.05
C ILE A 60 33.53 12.06 -9.63
N THR A 61 34.17 13.24 -9.52
CA THR A 61 33.54 14.50 -9.10
C THR A 61 32.30 14.85 -9.93
N SER A 62 32.35 14.70 -11.25
CA SER A 62 31.18 14.95 -12.12
C SER A 62 30.03 13.99 -11.81
N THR A 63 30.35 12.71 -11.56
CA THR A 63 29.36 11.67 -11.22
C THR A 63 28.73 11.94 -9.86
N ILE A 64 29.53 12.38 -8.88
CA ILE A 64 29.05 12.78 -7.55
C ILE A 64 28.13 14.00 -7.66
N LYS A 65 28.51 15.00 -8.47
CA LYS A 65 27.69 16.20 -8.69
C LYS A 65 26.33 15.82 -9.27
N GLU A 66 26.30 15.04 -10.36
CA GLU A 66 25.04 14.58 -10.94
C GLU A 66 24.23 13.71 -9.96
N PHE A 67 24.89 12.87 -9.17
CA PHE A 67 24.22 12.09 -8.13
C PHE A 67 23.53 13.00 -7.10
N ASN A 68 24.22 14.04 -6.64
CA ASN A 68 23.68 15.01 -5.69
C ASN A 68 22.51 15.79 -6.29
N ASP A 69 22.60 16.20 -7.56
CA ASP A 69 21.52 16.88 -8.29
C ASP A 69 20.27 15.98 -8.41
N ILE A 70 20.46 14.69 -8.75
CA ILE A 70 19.36 13.72 -8.81
C ILE A 70 18.79 13.45 -7.41
N ALA A 71 19.63 13.41 -6.38
CA ALA A 71 19.20 13.22 -5.00
C ALA A 71 18.33 14.39 -4.51
N GLU A 72 18.66 15.62 -4.90
CA GLU A 72 17.85 16.80 -4.62
C GLU A 72 16.53 16.77 -5.41
N TYR A 73 16.59 16.43 -6.70
CA TYR A 73 15.39 16.23 -7.50
C TYR A 73 14.46 15.17 -6.90
N ALA A 74 15.00 14.04 -6.45
CA ALA A 74 14.23 12.96 -5.84
C ALA A 74 13.45 13.43 -4.60
N LYS A 75 14.06 14.29 -3.77
CA LYS A 75 13.39 14.91 -2.61
C LYS A 75 12.26 15.86 -3.00
N SER A 76 12.35 16.48 -4.19
CA SER A 76 11.31 17.37 -4.69
C SER A 76 10.07 16.63 -5.22
N ILE A 77 10.16 15.32 -5.45
CA ILE A 77 9.03 14.55 -5.99
C ILE A 77 7.92 14.48 -4.94
N PRO A 78 6.71 14.97 -5.23
CA PRO A 78 5.60 14.94 -4.29
C PRO A 78 5.20 13.51 -3.97
N ASN A 79 5.01 13.19 -2.69
CA ASN A 79 4.60 11.86 -2.25
C ASN A 79 3.05 11.70 -2.16
N ASN A 80 2.32 12.40 -3.02
CA ASN A 80 0.85 12.40 -3.00
C ASN A 80 0.28 11.32 -3.93
N ASN A 81 0.62 10.06 -3.67
CA ASN A 81 0.21 8.91 -4.48
C ASN A 81 -1.13 8.33 -4.00
N CYS A 82 -2.18 9.16 -3.99
CA CYS A 82 -3.50 8.73 -3.53
C CYS A 82 -4.64 9.36 -4.30
N PHE A 83 -5.76 8.64 -4.37
CA PHE A 83 -7.00 9.19 -4.90
C PHE A 83 -7.52 10.33 -4.02
N LYS A 84 -8.04 11.38 -4.67
CA LYS A 84 -8.73 12.47 -3.99
C LYS A 84 -10.11 11.97 -3.55
N ALA A 85 -10.38 12.01 -2.25
CA ALA A 85 -11.67 11.63 -1.71
C ALA A 85 -12.75 12.60 -2.21
N LYS A 86 -13.79 12.09 -2.87
CA LYS A 86 -14.96 12.89 -3.26
C LYS A 86 -15.77 13.36 -2.06
N LYS A 87 -15.77 12.57 -0.98
CA LYS A 87 -16.50 12.84 0.26
C LYS A 87 -15.56 12.75 1.45
N VAL A 88 -15.37 13.86 2.16
CA VAL A 88 -14.63 13.87 3.42
C VAL A 88 -15.54 13.33 4.52
N ILE A 89 -15.26 12.12 5.01
CA ILE A 89 -15.99 11.56 6.14
C ILE A 89 -15.78 12.48 7.34
N GLY A 90 -16.85 13.18 7.73
CA GLY A 90 -16.81 14.06 8.88
C GLY A 90 -16.39 15.51 8.59
N GLU A 91 -16.62 15.99 7.37
CA GLU A 91 -16.51 17.41 7.00
C GLU A 91 -17.13 18.36 8.05
N HIS A 92 -18.25 17.95 8.64
CA HIS A 92 -18.98 18.70 9.66
C HIS A 92 -18.79 18.15 11.09
N ILE A 93 -17.73 17.37 11.37
CA ILE A 93 -17.46 16.84 12.72
C ILE A 93 -17.37 17.96 13.75
N HIS A 94 -16.76 19.08 13.38
CA HIS A 94 -16.61 20.24 14.26
C HIS A 94 -17.95 20.82 14.76
N LEU A 95 -19.08 20.50 14.11
CA LEU A 95 -20.41 20.93 14.52
C LEU A 95 -21.01 20.09 15.66
N ALA A 96 -20.40 18.97 16.03
CA ALA A 96 -20.92 18.07 17.06
C ALA A 96 -19.84 17.74 18.10
N SER A 97 -20.21 17.81 19.39
CA SER A 97 -19.39 17.25 20.46
C SER A 97 -19.76 15.79 20.70
N PHE A 98 -18.77 14.95 20.94
CA PHE A 98 -18.94 13.56 21.32
C PHE A 98 -18.27 13.32 22.66
N GLU A 99 -19.01 12.75 23.62
CA GLU A 99 -18.50 12.34 24.91
C GLU A 99 -18.86 10.86 25.16
N ASN A 100 -17.87 10.06 25.51
CA ASN A 100 -18.10 8.68 25.93
C ASN A 100 -18.45 8.66 27.43
N THR A 101 -19.73 8.49 27.75
CA THR A 101 -20.25 8.49 29.14
C THR A 101 -20.18 7.13 29.85
N SER A 102 -19.58 6.12 29.20
CA SER A 102 -19.48 4.79 29.79
C SER A 102 -18.45 4.74 30.92
N ARG A 103 -18.74 3.97 31.97
CA ARG A 103 -17.83 3.77 33.11
C ARG A 103 -16.77 2.68 32.86
N TYR A 104 -16.75 2.10 31.67
CA TYR A 104 -15.93 0.95 31.35
C TYR A 104 -14.59 1.40 30.75
N ASN A 105 -13.48 0.90 31.29
CA ASN A 105 -12.16 1.21 30.75
C ASN A 105 -11.86 0.30 29.55
N TYR A 106 -12.30 0.72 28.36
CA TYR A 106 -12.01 0.00 27.12
C TYR A 106 -10.52 0.09 26.79
N ARG A 107 -9.88 -1.06 26.52
CA ARG A 107 -8.50 -1.08 26.00
C ARG A 107 -8.39 -0.45 24.62
N ARG A 108 -9.44 -0.55 23.81
CA ARG A 108 -9.56 0.07 22.48
C ARG A 108 -10.99 0.59 22.34
N ASP A 109 -11.16 1.90 22.38
CA ASP A 109 -12.48 2.48 22.20
C ASP A 109 -12.84 2.52 20.70
N ARG A 110 -13.83 1.72 20.32
CA ARG A 110 -14.33 1.65 18.93
C ARG A 110 -15.01 2.95 18.47
N ASN A 111 -15.38 3.82 19.40
CA ASN A 111 -16.05 5.09 19.13
C ASN A 111 -15.05 6.23 18.95
N ILE A 112 -13.79 6.04 19.35
CA ILE A 112 -12.69 6.89 18.91
C ILE A 112 -12.40 6.50 17.45
N ARG A 113 -13.02 7.21 16.52
CA ARG A 113 -12.56 7.14 15.13
C ARG A 113 -11.27 7.94 15.02
N THR A 114 -10.34 7.50 14.18
CA THR A 114 -9.30 8.38 13.67
C THR A 114 -9.96 9.38 12.72
N TYR A 115 -10.61 10.38 13.30
CA TYR A 115 -11.23 11.47 12.58
C TYR A 115 -10.14 12.17 11.76
N ASN A 116 -10.43 12.49 10.49
CA ASN A 116 -9.52 13.09 9.48
C ASN A 116 -8.54 12.18 8.73
N ASN A 117 -8.70 10.84 8.75
CA ASN A 117 -7.96 9.99 7.81
C ASN A 117 -8.89 9.43 6.73
N ASP A 118 -8.90 10.07 5.56
CA ASP A 118 -9.65 9.63 4.37
C ASP A 118 -9.17 8.28 3.81
N LYS A 119 -8.06 7.75 4.34
CA LYS A 119 -7.50 6.43 3.99
C LYS A 119 -7.84 5.34 5.01
N VAL A 120 -8.59 5.64 6.07
CA VAL A 120 -9.04 4.64 7.06
C VAL A 120 -10.55 4.49 7.02
N TYR A 121 -11.01 3.29 6.65
CA TYR A 121 -12.43 2.93 6.63
C TYR A 121 -12.79 2.06 7.85
N PRO A 122 -13.62 2.57 8.79
CA PRO A 122 -14.12 1.75 9.89
C PRO A 122 -15.10 0.69 9.35
N ALA A 123 -14.74 -0.58 9.53
CA ALA A 123 -15.35 -1.72 8.88
C ALA A 123 -15.93 -2.73 9.89
N SER A 124 -16.91 -3.52 9.43
CA SER A 124 -17.30 -4.73 10.14
C SER A 124 -16.24 -5.82 9.99
N LEU A 125 -16.22 -6.80 10.89
CA LEU A 125 -15.29 -7.93 10.83
C LEU A 125 -15.37 -8.67 9.48
N TYR A 126 -16.58 -8.81 8.94
CA TYR A 126 -16.80 -9.41 7.62
C TYR A 126 -16.14 -8.59 6.50
N ILE A 127 -16.27 -7.26 6.53
CA ILE A 127 -15.66 -6.38 5.52
C ILE A 127 -14.14 -6.44 5.61
N VAL A 128 -13.55 -6.42 6.82
CA VAL A 128 -12.09 -6.56 7.00
C VAL A 128 -11.60 -7.89 6.41
N LYS A 129 -12.31 -8.99 6.68
CA LYS A 129 -11.98 -10.29 6.09
C LYS A 129 -12.09 -10.27 4.57
N ARG A 130 -13.21 -9.81 4.03
CA ARG A 130 -13.43 -9.77 2.57
C ARG A 130 -12.48 -8.82 1.85
N SER A 131 -12.07 -7.70 2.45
CA SER A 131 -11.06 -6.82 1.87
C SER A 131 -9.66 -7.44 1.86
N SER A 132 -9.40 -8.47 2.66
CA SER A 132 -8.17 -9.26 2.52
C SER A 132 -8.26 -10.31 1.41
N GLU A 133 -9.46 -10.83 1.14
CA GLU A 133 -9.71 -11.82 0.08
C GLU A 133 -9.84 -11.17 -1.31
N GLU A 134 -10.48 -10.00 -1.40
CA GLU A 134 -10.75 -9.25 -2.64
C GLU A 134 -10.29 -7.78 -2.48
N PRO A 135 -8.98 -7.50 -2.32
CA PRO A 135 -8.48 -6.19 -1.90
C PRO A 135 -8.84 -5.05 -2.86
N ILE A 136 -8.65 -5.24 -4.16
CA ILE A 136 -8.89 -4.19 -5.18
C ILE A 136 -10.36 -3.82 -5.28
N LYS A 137 -11.24 -4.83 -5.29
CA LYS A 137 -12.69 -4.64 -5.33
C LYS A 137 -13.19 -3.84 -4.12
N TYR A 138 -12.72 -4.17 -2.92
CA TYR A 138 -13.12 -3.47 -1.70
C TYR A 138 -12.48 -2.10 -1.60
N LEU A 139 -11.22 -1.94 -2.01
CA LEU A 139 -10.57 -0.65 -2.13
C LEU A 139 -11.42 0.30 -2.98
N CYS A 140 -11.76 -0.11 -4.20
CA CYS A 140 -12.53 0.73 -5.11
C CYS A 140 -13.93 1.06 -4.58
N LYS A 141 -14.60 0.06 -3.96
CA LYS A 141 -15.95 0.21 -3.43
C LYS A 141 -16.06 1.16 -2.23
N TYR A 142 -15.07 1.18 -1.34
CA TYR A 142 -15.16 1.89 -0.06
C TYR A 142 -14.36 3.18 0.01
N PHE A 143 -13.48 3.43 -0.97
CA PHE A 143 -12.68 4.65 -1.08
C PHE A 143 -13.02 5.48 -2.32
N ASP A 144 -14.27 5.39 -2.80
CA ASP A 144 -14.84 6.20 -3.89
C ASP A 144 -14.05 6.16 -5.21
N ILE A 145 -13.44 5.02 -5.54
CA ILE A 145 -12.73 4.82 -6.81
C ILE A 145 -13.68 4.14 -7.80
N GLU A 146 -14.30 4.96 -8.64
CA GLU A 146 -15.29 4.49 -9.61
C GLU A 146 -14.66 4.26 -10.98
N ALA A 147 -15.32 3.47 -11.81
CA ALA A 147 -14.97 3.27 -13.22
C ALA A 147 -15.35 4.51 -14.06
N SER A 148 -14.73 5.65 -13.76
CA SER A 148 -15.00 6.96 -14.34
C SER A 148 -13.75 7.55 -15.00
N GLU A 149 -13.94 8.48 -15.94
CA GLU A 149 -12.84 9.18 -16.62
C GLU A 149 -11.97 9.98 -15.62
N GLU A 150 -12.59 10.57 -14.60
CA GLU A 150 -11.89 11.28 -13.53
C GLU A 150 -10.96 10.35 -12.73
N SER A 151 -11.45 9.16 -12.36
CA SER A 151 -10.65 8.18 -11.62
C SER A 151 -9.51 7.62 -12.46
N LEU A 152 -9.71 7.42 -13.77
CA LEU A 152 -8.63 7.02 -14.68
C LEU A 152 -7.55 8.09 -14.78
N LYS A 153 -7.93 9.35 -14.91
CA LYS A 153 -6.97 10.46 -14.95
C LYS A 153 -6.16 10.56 -13.65
N GLN A 154 -6.81 10.44 -12.49
CA GLN A 154 -6.09 10.39 -11.21
C GLN A 154 -5.14 9.19 -11.13
N LEU A 155 -5.56 8.03 -11.61
CA LEU A 155 -4.73 6.83 -11.60
C LEU A 155 -3.49 6.97 -12.51
N GLU A 156 -3.64 7.61 -13.67
CA GLU A 156 -2.53 7.93 -14.58
C GLU A 156 -1.52 8.86 -13.89
N GLU A 157 -1.99 9.97 -13.29
CA GLU A 157 -1.14 10.89 -12.53
C GLU A 157 -0.38 10.18 -11.38
N ILE A 158 -1.06 9.29 -10.65
CA ILE A 158 -0.44 8.52 -9.57
C ILE A 158 0.59 7.51 -10.13
N SER A 159 0.24 6.79 -11.20
CA SER A 159 1.12 5.81 -11.84
C SER A 159 2.40 6.45 -12.36
N GLU A 160 2.27 7.59 -13.04
CA GLU A 160 3.40 8.34 -13.58
C GLU A 160 4.31 8.86 -12.46
N ASN A 161 3.72 9.31 -11.35
CA ASN A 161 4.48 9.74 -10.19
C ASN A 161 5.23 8.58 -9.50
N ILE A 162 4.57 7.43 -9.26
CA ILE A 162 5.22 6.25 -8.68
C ILE A 162 6.36 5.77 -9.57
N SER A 163 6.12 5.65 -10.88
CA SER A 163 7.14 5.27 -11.85
C SER A 163 8.33 6.22 -11.83
N ARG A 164 8.08 7.53 -11.76
CA ARG A 164 9.14 8.55 -11.63
C ARG A 164 9.95 8.37 -10.34
N ILE A 165 9.31 8.12 -9.20
CA ILE A 165 9.99 7.87 -7.92
C ILE A 165 10.86 6.62 -8.01
N GLU A 166 10.29 5.50 -8.45
CA GLU A 166 10.99 4.21 -8.51
C GLU A 166 12.17 4.25 -9.48
N ASN A 167 12.00 4.87 -10.66
CA ASN A 167 13.09 5.07 -11.63
C ASN A 167 14.20 5.94 -11.05
N THR A 168 13.85 7.03 -10.35
CA THR A 168 14.84 7.92 -9.74
C THR A 168 15.64 7.20 -8.66
N LEU A 169 14.97 6.40 -7.82
CA LEU A 169 15.62 5.60 -6.79
C LEU A 169 16.48 4.48 -7.35
N GLY A 170 16.01 3.79 -8.39
CA GLY A 170 16.80 2.80 -9.12
C GLY A 170 18.06 3.43 -9.72
N ASN A 171 17.93 4.62 -10.30
CA ASN A 171 19.06 5.37 -10.87
C ASN A 171 20.08 5.75 -9.79
N LEU A 172 19.62 6.33 -8.67
CA LEU A 172 20.47 6.67 -7.53
C LEU A 172 21.19 5.44 -6.98
N LYS A 173 20.49 4.32 -6.81
CA LYS A 173 21.09 3.06 -6.33
C LYS A 173 22.19 2.58 -7.27
N ASN A 174 21.92 2.52 -8.58
CA ASN A 174 22.91 2.09 -9.57
C ASN A 174 24.12 3.01 -9.62
N ARG A 175 23.91 4.33 -9.54
CA ARG A 175 25.00 5.32 -9.51
C ARG A 175 25.83 5.22 -8.23
N LEU A 176 25.19 5.01 -7.09
CA LEU A 176 25.90 4.80 -5.81
C LEU A 176 26.80 3.56 -5.89
N GLU A 177 26.30 2.47 -6.46
CA GLU A 177 27.12 1.26 -6.68
C GLU A 177 28.26 1.51 -7.67
N ASN A 178 28.05 2.28 -8.74
CA ASN A 178 29.13 2.67 -9.66
C ASN A 178 30.20 3.52 -8.96
N ILE A 179 29.81 4.48 -8.12
CA ILE A 179 30.75 5.29 -7.32
C ILE A 179 31.57 4.38 -6.40
N LYS A 180 30.92 3.44 -5.70
CA LYS A 180 31.62 2.49 -4.82
C LYS A 180 32.60 1.58 -5.58
N ASN A 181 32.23 1.13 -6.78
CA ASN A 181 33.06 0.23 -7.59
C ASN A 181 34.25 0.93 -8.26
N ASN A 182 34.10 2.22 -8.59
CA ASN A 182 35.15 3.00 -9.25
C ASN A 182 36.24 3.50 -8.30
N VAL A 183 35.94 3.63 -7.00
CA VAL A 183 36.94 4.00 -5.99
C VAL A 183 37.59 2.73 -5.45
N GLN A 184 38.90 2.59 -5.63
CA GLN A 184 39.65 1.47 -5.04
C GLN A 184 39.90 1.75 -3.55
N VAL A 185 38.96 1.31 -2.72
CA VAL A 185 39.00 1.56 -1.27
C VAL A 185 39.61 0.36 -0.52
N PRO A 186 40.60 0.57 0.36
CA PRO A 186 41.09 -0.48 1.25
C PRO A 186 39.97 -1.07 2.13
N LYS A 187 39.95 -2.41 2.28
CA LYS A 187 38.90 -3.12 3.04
C LYS A 187 38.68 -2.60 4.47
N TYR A 188 39.73 -2.09 5.14
CA TYR A 188 39.61 -1.56 6.50
C TYR A 188 38.89 -0.21 6.56
N ILE A 189 38.93 0.60 5.50
CA ILE A 189 38.18 1.87 5.41
C ILE A 189 36.69 1.56 5.29
N ILE A 190 36.30 0.63 4.40
CA ILE A 190 34.90 0.19 4.26
C ILE A 190 34.39 -0.40 5.59
N LYS A 191 35.20 -1.21 6.28
CA LYS A 191 34.78 -1.91 7.51
C LYS A 191 34.57 -0.99 8.72
N TYR A 192 35.34 0.09 8.85
CA TYR A 192 35.37 0.91 10.08
C TYR A 192 35.06 2.39 9.87
N TYR A 193 35.10 2.89 8.63
CA TYR A 193 35.02 4.32 8.29
C TYR A 193 34.20 4.57 7.01
N GLU A 194 33.16 3.77 6.77
CA GLU A 194 32.27 3.94 5.61
C GLU A 194 31.62 5.33 5.58
N GLN A 195 31.20 5.84 6.74
CA GLN A 195 30.62 7.18 6.86
C GLN A 195 31.65 8.28 6.53
N ASP A 196 32.89 8.17 7.02
CA ASP A 196 33.95 9.12 6.66
C ASP A 196 34.23 9.10 5.16
N LEU A 197 34.23 7.92 4.52
CA LEU A 197 34.43 7.78 3.08
C LEU A 197 33.34 8.55 2.30
N ILE A 198 32.07 8.33 2.65
CA ILE A 198 30.93 9.04 2.03
C ILE A 198 31.08 10.56 2.19
N GLN A 199 31.50 11.01 3.38
CA GLN A 199 31.72 12.42 3.67
C GLN A 199 32.88 13.02 2.85
N HIS A 200 34.02 12.33 2.75
CA HIS A 200 35.17 12.81 1.97
C HIS A 200 34.92 12.77 0.46
N LEU A 201 34.07 11.83 0.00
CA LEU A 201 33.59 11.77 -1.37
C LEU A 201 32.49 12.81 -1.65
N GLU A 202 31.98 13.53 -0.64
CA GLU A 202 30.91 14.54 -0.80
C GLU A 202 29.62 13.97 -1.45
N VAL A 203 29.34 12.69 -1.18
CA VAL A 203 28.15 11.99 -1.70
C VAL A 203 26.99 12.23 -0.73
N ASN A 204 26.00 13.01 -1.16
CA ASN A 204 24.79 13.28 -0.37
C ASN A 204 23.80 12.15 -0.59
N VAL A 205 23.93 11.04 0.14
CA VAL A 205 22.95 9.95 0.11
C VAL A 205 21.62 10.48 0.64
N PRO A 206 20.57 10.60 -0.19
CA PRO A 206 19.31 11.12 0.28
C PRO A 206 18.60 10.06 1.13
N ASP A 207 18.11 10.46 2.31
CA ASP A 207 17.21 9.63 3.11
C ASP A 207 15.82 9.67 2.47
N ILE A 208 15.59 8.80 1.48
CA ILE A 208 14.33 8.72 0.75
C ILE A 208 13.56 7.52 1.27
N ASN A 209 12.66 7.76 2.22
CA ASN A 209 11.66 6.79 2.61
C ASN A 209 10.44 6.94 1.69
N ILE A 210 10.19 5.96 0.82
CA ILE A 210 8.96 5.95 0.02
C ILE A 210 7.80 5.61 0.94
N GLU A 211 7.07 6.62 1.39
CA GLU A 211 5.85 6.40 2.13
C GLU A 211 4.69 6.22 1.16
N TYR A 212 4.46 4.99 0.71
CA TYR A 212 3.28 4.66 -0.06
C TYR A 212 2.01 4.91 0.77
N THR A 213 0.97 5.43 0.13
CA THR A 213 -0.31 5.62 0.80
C THR A 213 -0.89 4.28 1.23
N ARG A 214 -1.43 4.22 2.45
CA ARG A 214 -1.99 2.99 3.03
C ARG A 214 -3.49 3.16 3.22
N TYR A 215 -4.26 2.38 2.47
CA TYR A 215 -5.70 2.27 2.63
C TYR A 215 -6.01 1.17 3.64
N VAL A 216 -6.75 1.51 4.69
CA VAL A 216 -6.90 0.66 5.86
C VAL A 216 -8.37 0.37 6.12
N PHE A 217 -8.71 -0.91 6.22
CA PHE A 217 -9.98 -1.35 6.78
C PHE A 217 -9.75 -1.75 8.23
N GLU A 218 -10.46 -1.13 9.17
CA GLU A 218 -10.25 -1.35 10.59
C GLU A 218 -11.52 -1.78 11.31
N TYR A 219 -11.44 -2.88 12.04
CA TYR A 219 -12.48 -3.39 12.93
C TYR A 219 -12.01 -3.32 14.37
N VAL A 220 -12.89 -2.84 15.25
CA VAL A 220 -12.77 -2.96 16.71
C VAL A 220 -14.07 -3.56 17.24
N SER A 221 -13.96 -4.60 18.05
CA SER A 221 -15.10 -5.28 18.69
C SER A 221 -15.89 -4.34 19.61
N ASN A 222 -17.17 -4.64 19.83
CA ASN A 222 -18.05 -3.86 20.70
C ASN A 222 -17.47 -3.65 22.10
N SER A 223 -16.77 -4.65 22.64
CA SER A 223 -16.15 -4.64 23.96
C SER A 223 -14.71 -4.09 23.97
N GLY A 224 -14.16 -3.69 22.82
CA GLY A 224 -12.80 -3.14 22.71
C GLY A 224 -11.66 -4.14 22.92
N ASN A 225 -11.97 -5.44 23.07
CA ASN A 225 -10.99 -6.48 23.38
C ASN A 225 -10.28 -7.04 22.15
N SER A 226 -10.96 -7.09 21.01
CA SER A 226 -10.41 -7.56 19.73
C SER A 226 -10.42 -6.44 18.68
N SER A 227 -9.37 -6.41 17.86
CA SER A 227 -9.28 -5.54 16.69
C SER A 227 -8.64 -6.30 15.52
N GLN A 228 -9.07 -6.01 14.31
CA GLN A 228 -8.49 -6.56 13.08
C GLN A 228 -8.31 -5.46 12.06
N ARG A 229 -7.26 -5.57 11.25
CA ARG A 229 -6.93 -4.57 10.25
C ARG A 229 -6.48 -5.25 8.96
N THR A 230 -7.03 -4.79 7.85
CA THR A 230 -6.51 -5.07 6.51
C THR A 230 -5.90 -3.78 6.00
N THR A 231 -4.67 -3.83 5.49
CA THR A 231 -3.98 -2.67 4.94
C THR A 231 -3.55 -2.95 3.52
N ILE A 232 -3.96 -2.08 2.62
CA ILE A 232 -3.61 -2.10 1.21
C ILE A 232 -2.62 -0.96 0.99
N THR A 233 -1.38 -1.30 0.68
CA THR A 233 -0.33 -0.33 0.39
C THR A 233 -0.42 0.02 -1.10
N PHE A 234 -0.59 1.29 -1.42
CA PHE A 234 -0.79 1.76 -2.79
C PHE A 234 0.54 1.92 -3.53
N ASN A 235 1.20 0.78 -3.78
CA ASN A 235 2.44 0.64 -4.55
C ASN A 235 2.16 0.38 -6.04
N ASN A 236 3.21 0.20 -6.84
CA ASN A 236 3.09 -0.08 -8.28
C ASN A 236 2.18 -1.28 -8.59
N GLU A 237 2.37 -2.41 -7.89
CA GLU A 237 1.54 -3.61 -8.07
C GLU A 237 0.05 -3.33 -7.83
N THR A 238 -0.26 -2.55 -6.80
CA THR A 238 -1.65 -2.18 -6.48
C THR A 238 -2.24 -1.24 -7.53
N VAL A 239 -1.45 -0.28 -8.05
CA VAL A 239 -1.87 0.63 -9.11
C VAL A 239 -2.23 -0.15 -10.38
N GLU A 240 -1.37 -1.08 -10.81
CA GLU A 240 -1.62 -1.93 -11.97
C GLU A 240 -2.90 -2.77 -11.78
N ALA A 241 -3.08 -3.36 -10.59
CA ALA A 241 -4.25 -4.16 -10.29
C ALA A 241 -5.55 -3.33 -10.25
N VAL A 242 -5.51 -2.10 -9.74
CA VAL A 242 -6.63 -1.15 -9.80
C VAL A 242 -6.94 -0.77 -11.25
N CYS A 243 -5.91 -0.48 -12.05
CA CYS A 243 -6.08 -0.15 -13.47
C CYS A 243 -6.83 -1.27 -14.20
N GLN A 244 -6.34 -2.49 -14.06
CA GLN A 244 -6.97 -3.67 -14.65
C GLN A 244 -8.43 -3.84 -14.19
N TYR A 245 -8.68 -3.71 -12.89
CA TYR A 245 -10.03 -3.81 -12.34
C TYR A 245 -10.97 -2.72 -12.92
N LEU A 246 -10.52 -1.47 -13.00
CA LEU A 246 -11.34 -0.38 -13.56
C LEU A 246 -11.60 -0.60 -15.06
N LEU A 247 -10.61 -1.05 -15.82
CA LEU A 247 -10.79 -1.39 -17.24
C LEU A 247 -11.84 -2.48 -17.44
N GLU A 248 -11.81 -3.55 -16.63
CA GLU A 248 -12.81 -4.60 -16.65
C GLU A 248 -14.21 -4.07 -16.33
N GLN A 249 -14.34 -3.20 -15.32
CA GLN A 249 -15.62 -2.58 -15.00
C GLN A 249 -16.15 -1.70 -16.14
N ILE A 250 -15.29 -0.92 -16.80
CA ILE A 250 -15.67 -0.08 -17.94
C ILE A 250 -16.15 -0.94 -19.11
N GLN A 251 -15.40 -2.00 -19.45
CA GLN A 251 -15.77 -2.92 -20.52
C GLN A 251 -17.10 -3.61 -20.21
N TYR A 252 -17.28 -4.07 -18.96
CA TYR A 252 -18.53 -4.67 -18.50
C TYR A 252 -19.70 -3.69 -18.67
N ASN A 253 -19.56 -2.45 -18.22
CA ASN A 253 -20.60 -1.41 -18.36
C ASN A 253 -20.92 -1.10 -19.83
N LYS A 254 -19.91 -1.01 -20.70
CA LYS A 254 -20.10 -0.84 -22.15
C LYS A 254 -20.87 -2.04 -22.74
N SER A 255 -20.56 -3.26 -22.30
CA SER A 255 -21.26 -4.46 -22.76
C SER A 255 -22.74 -4.46 -22.37
N ILE A 256 -23.07 -4.07 -21.13
CA ILE A 256 -24.46 -3.90 -20.67
C ILE A 256 -25.19 -2.86 -21.53
N GLN A 257 -24.56 -1.72 -21.78
CA GLN A 257 -25.16 -0.66 -22.58
C GLN A 257 -25.42 -1.12 -24.03
N ALA A 258 -24.48 -1.85 -24.62
CA ALA A 258 -24.64 -2.46 -25.94
C ALA A 258 -25.80 -3.48 -25.96
N GLN A 259 -25.90 -4.34 -24.95
CA GLN A 259 -27.05 -5.26 -24.85
C GLN A 259 -28.37 -4.50 -24.74
N ARG A 260 -28.43 -3.40 -23.97
CA ARG A 260 -29.65 -2.57 -23.87
C ARG A 260 -30.00 -1.87 -25.19
N SER A 261 -29.02 -1.42 -25.97
CA SER A 261 -29.27 -0.73 -27.25
C SER A 261 -29.79 -1.66 -28.35
N LEU A 262 -29.47 -2.97 -28.29
CA LEU A 262 -30.05 -3.99 -29.17
C LEU A 262 -31.57 -4.12 -29.01
N MET A 263 -32.13 -3.63 -27.89
CA MET A 263 -33.57 -3.62 -27.66
C MET A 263 -34.24 -2.50 -28.48
N THR A 264 -34.43 -2.75 -29.77
CA THR A 264 -35.12 -1.84 -30.70
C THR A 264 -36.64 -1.94 -30.55
N ASN A 265 -37.38 -0.93 -31.00
CA ASN A 265 -38.86 -0.98 -31.01
C ASN A 265 -39.40 -2.14 -31.87
N ARG A 266 -38.72 -2.45 -32.98
CA ARG A 266 -39.06 -3.61 -33.81
C ARG A 266 -38.92 -4.92 -33.04
N LEU A 267 -37.83 -5.11 -32.30
CA LEU A 267 -37.64 -6.30 -31.48
C LEU A 267 -38.67 -6.35 -30.35
N ARG A 268 -38.94 -5.23 -29.68
CA ARG A 268 -39.97 -5.17 -28.62
C ARG A 268 -41.35 -5.59 -29.14
N ASN A 269 -41.76 -5.06 -30.29
CA ASN A 269 -43.05 -5.38 -30.90
C ASN A 269 -43.12 -6.85 -31.31
N TYR A 270 -42.05 -7.37 -31.93
CA TYR A 270 -41.96 -8.80 -32.28
C TYR A 270 -42.12 -9.72 -31.06
N ILE A 271 -41.46 -9.41 -29.92
CA ILE A 271 -41.61 -10.22 -28.70
C ILE A 271 -43.02 -10.13 -28.14
N LYS A 272 -43.65 -8.94 -28.15
CA LYS A 272 -45.05 -8.79 -27.75
C LYS A 272 -46.00 -9.61 -28.62
N GLU A 273 -45.79 -9.60 -29.94
CA GLU A 273 -46.57 -10.39 -30.90
C GLU A 273 -46.36 -11.90 -30.68
N ARG A 274 -45.11 -12.35 -30.53
CA ARG A 274 -44.78 -13.75 -30.22
C ARG A 274 -45.50 -14.24 -28.96
N ASP A 275 -45.53 -13.40 -27.93
CA ASP A 275 -46.13 -13.70 -26.63
C ASP A 275 -47.65 -13.41 -26.62
N ASN A 276 -48.27 -13.16 -27.78
CA ASN A 276 -49.69 -12.86 -27.93
C ASN A 276 -50.17 -11.73 -27.00
N TYR A 277 -49.34 -10.71 -26.79
CA TYR A 277 -49.58 -9.61 -25.86
C TYR A 277 -50.04 -10.10 -24.47
N THR A 278 -49.36 -11.13 -23.96
CA THR A 278 -49.71 -11.80 -22.71
C THR A 278 -48.48 -11.91 -21.82
N CYS A 279 -48.64 -11.59 -20.54
CA CYS A 279 -47.59 -11.70 -19.54
C CYS A 279 -47.17 -13.17 -19.36
N GLN A 280 -45.88 -13.46 -19.53
CA GLN A 280 -45.33 -14.82 -19.44
C GLN A 280 -45.22 -15.37 -18.01
N ILE A 281 -45.44 -14.53 -16.99
CA ILE A 281 -45.44 -14.96 -15.57
C ILE A 281 -46.85 -15.19 -15.05
N CYS A 282 -47.75 -14.22 -15.21
CA CYS A 282 -49.08 -14.25 -14.58
C CYS A 282 -50.24 -14.49 -15.55
N GLY A 283 -49.97 -14.62 -16.86
CA GLY A 283 -51.00 -14.87 -17.87
C GLY A 283 -51.90 -13.68 -18.23
N ALA A 284 -51.72 -12.50 -17.62
CA ALA A 284 -52.55 -11.34 -17.93
C ALA A 284 -52.34 -10.86 -19.37
N SER A 285 -53.43 -10.68 -20.12
CA SER A 285 -53.42 -10.28 -21.53
C SER A 285 -54.09 -8.91 -21.76
N THR A 286 -53.59 -8.15 -22.73
CA THR A 286 -54.24 -6.88 -23.14
C THR A 286 -55.59 -7.08 -23.81
N LYS A 287 -55.91 -8.29 -24.28
CA LYS A 287 -57.23 -8.64 -24.82
C LYS A 287 -58.32 -8.60 -23.74
N GLU A 288 -57.97 -9.02 -22.53
CA GLU A 288 -58.89 -9.06 -21.38
C GLU A 288 -58.87 -7.75 -20.58
N GLN A 289 -57.73 -7.06 -20.58
CA GLN A 289 -57.50 -5.87 -19.78
C GLN A 289 -56.88 -4.76 -20.65
N SER A 290 -57.72 -3.86 -21.17
CA SER A 290 -57.29 -2.79 -22.09
C SER A 290 -56.28 -1.81 -21.49
N LEU A 291 -56.27 -1.64 -20.16
CA LEU A 291 -55.34 -0.76 -19.43
C LEU A 291 -54.06 -1.49 -18.96
N LEU A 292 -53.84 -2.75 -19.37
CA LEU A 292 -52.67 -3.52 -18.96
C LEU A 292 -51.40 -3.01 -19.67
N LEU A 293 -50.43 -2.54 -18.88
CA LEU A 293 -49.11 -2.16 -19.39
C LEU A 293 -48.20 -3.38 -19.47
N LEU A 294 -47.73 -3.68 -20.68
CA LEU A 294 -46.77 -4.74 -20.99
C LEU A 294 -45.41 -4.17 -21.40
N GLU A 295 -44.38 -4.72 -20.78
CA GLU A 295 -42.98 -4.38 -20.98
C GLU A 295 -42.21 -5.63 -21.40
N ILE A 296 -41.09 -5.43 -22.11
CA ILE A 296 -40.19 -6.53 -22.46
C ILE A 296 -39.08 -6.57 -21.40
N ASP A 297 -38.88 -7.74 -20.83
CA ASP A 297 -37.85 -8.02 -19.84
C ASP A 297 -36.97 -9.20 -20.28
N HIS A 298 -35.76 -9.25 -19.74
CA HIS A 298 -34.83 -10.35 -19.98
C HIS A 298 -35.05 -11.46 -18.95
N ILE A 299 -35.24 -12.70 -19.39
CA ILE A 299 -35.37 -13.88 -18.51
C ILE A 299 -34.14 -13.96 -17.59
N ILE A 300 -32.94 -14.02 -18.18
CA ILE A 300 -31.67 -13.78 -17.48
C ILE A 300 -31.36 -12.28 -17.62
N PRO A 301 -31.35 -11.51 -16.52
CA PRO A 301 -31.05 -10.08 -16.57
C PRO A 301 -29.68 -9.79 -17.19
N ILE A 302 -29.56 -8.68 -17.91
CA ILE A 302 -28.27 -8.24 -18.51
C ILE A 302 -27.18 -8.10 -17.41
N SER A 303 -27.55 -7.64 -16.21
CA SER A 303 -26.65 -7.53 -15.06
C SER A 303 -26.11 -8.85 -14.53
N LYS A 304 -26.59 -9.99 -15.06
CA LYS A 304 -26.13 -11.35 -14.76
C LYS A 304 -25.58 -12.06 -16.01
N GLY A 305 -25.22 -11.29 -17.05
CA GLY A 305 -24.68 -11.83 -18.30
C GLY A 305 -25.73 -12.23 -19.34
N GLY A 306 -27.01 -11.90 -19.13
CA GLY A 306 -28.06 -12.18 -20.12
C GLY A 306 -27.92 -11.36 -21.40
N LEU A 307 -28.13 -12.02 -22.54
CA LEU A 307 -28.06 -11.39 -23.87
C LEU A 307 -29.44 -10.90 -24.34
N SER A 308 -29.46 -9.87 -25.18
CA SER A 308 -30.69 -9.37 -25.83
C SER A 308 -31.07 -10.19 -27.07
N THR A 309 -31.18 -11.50 -26.90
CA THR A 309 -31.63 -12.44 -27.93
C THR A 309 -33.12 -12.74 -27.76
N ARG A 310 -33.78 -13.18 -28.84
CA ARG A 310 -35.22 -13.49 -28.80
C ARG A 310 -35.56 -14.50 -27.70
N ASP A 311 -34.72 -15.50 -27.51
CA ASP A 311 -34.96 -16.59 -26.55
C ASP A 311 -34.81 -16.15 -25.09
N ASN A 312 -34.03 -15.10 -24.83
CA ASN A 312 -33.84 -14.57 -23.48
C ASN A 312 -34.79 -13.39 -23.17
N LEU A 313 -35.72 -13.06 -24.07
CA LEU A 313 -36.69 -11.98 -23.87
C LEU A 313 -38.08 -12.53 -23.64
N GLN A 314 -38.84 -11.85 -22.79
CA GLN A 314 -40.23 -12.19 -22.46
C GLN A 314 -41.06 -10.93 -22.25
N THR A 315 -42.35 -11.04 -22.53
CA THR A 315 -43.34 -10.00 -22.25
C THR A 315 -43.86 -10.15 -20.82
N LEU A 316 -43.72 -9.10 -20.00
CA LEU A 316 -44.21 -9.07 -18.62
C LEU A 316 -45.17 -7.89 -18.41
N CYS A 317 -46.15 -8.05 -17.52
CA CYS A 317 -46.91 -6.92 -17.02
C CYS A 317 -46.06 -6.10 -16.03
N TRP A 318 -46.36 -4.81 -15.89
CA TRP A 318 -45.61 -3.90 -15.01
C TRP A 318 -45.45 -4.41 -13.56
N LYS A 319 -46.45 -5.12 -13.02
CA LYS A 319 -46.38 -5.73 -11.66
C LYS A 319 -45.36 -6.86 -11.59
N CYS A 320 -45.37 -7.75 -12.58
CA CYS A 320 -44.46 -8.88 -12.65
C CYS A 320 -43.02 -8.39 -12.94
N ASN A 321 -42.86 -7.44 -13.86
CA ASN A 321 -41.56 -6.86 -14.17
C ASN A 321 -40.92 -6.21 -12.92
N ARG A 322 -41.68 -5.41 -12.18
CA ARG A 322 -41.20 -4.77 -10.94
C ARG A 322 -40.87 -5.78 -9.84
N SER A 323 -41.64 -6.88 -9.75
CA SER A 323 -41.41 -7.94 -8.76
C SER A 323 -40.15 -8.77 -9.09
N LYS A 324 -39.91 -9.02 -10.39
CA LYS A 324 -38.72 -9.72 -10.88
C LYS A 324 -37.46 -8.86 -10.73
N SER A 325 -37.48 -7.62 -11.21
CA SER A 325 -36.30 -6.73 -11.20
C SER A 325 -35.06 -7.44 -11.76
N ASN A 326 -33.96 -7.52 -11.01
CA ASN A 326 -32.72 -8.22 -11.40
C ASN A 326 -32.65 -9.69 -10.94
N LYS A 327 -33.76 -10.30 -10.54
CA LYS A 327 -33.82 -11.71 -10.14
C LYS A 327 -33.93 -12.61 -11.37
N ILE A 328 -33.38 -13.81 -11.24
CA ILE A 328 -33.67 -14.93 -12.13
C ILE A 328 -34.83 -15.65 -11.44
N LEU A 329 -35.97 -15.73 -12.11
CA LEU A 329 -37.19 -16.35 -11.59
C LEU A 329 -37.47 -17.64 -12.33
#